data_AF-A0A9E0SNC5-F1
#
_entry.id   AF-A0A9E0SNC5-F1
#
_cell.length_a   1.000
_cell.length_b   1.000
_cell.length_c   1.000
_cell.angle_alpha   90.00
_cell.angle_beta   90.00
_cell.angle_gamma   90.00
#
_symmetry.space_group_name_H-M   'P 1'
#
loop_
_entity.id
_entity.type
_entity.pdbx_description
1 polymer ?
#
loop_
_entity_poly.entity_id
_entity_poly.type
_entity_poly.pdbx_seq_one_letter_code
_entity_poly.pdbx_strand_id
1 'polypeptide(L)'
;MRSFDDPQGRHWQAALLEASYGNVMLVLSPLDGTEVVQHLLGSDNLADAEVEVAALDDAGLRALLAEALPWDHSAGVERAQAVYGPGAKPGAPVHSFNQRKNP
;
A
#
# COMPACT_ATOMS: atom_id res chain seq x y z
N MET A 1 -3.76 -3.43 -10.63
CA MET A 1 -2.72 -4.36 -10.14
C MET A 1 -1.93 -4.87 -11.33
N ARG A 2 -0.60 -4.84 -11.29
CA ARG A 2 0.30 -5.16 -12.42
C ARG A 2 1.36 -6.15 -11.95
N SER A 3 1.73 -7.11 -12.80
CA SER A 3 2.82 -8.05 -12.50
C SER A 3 4.08 -7.71 -13.31
N PHE A 4 5.25 -8.10 -12.82
CA PHE A 4 6.54 -7.94 -13.50
C PHE A 4 7.58 -8.88 -12.90
N ASP A 5 8.71 -9.06 -13.61
CA ASP A 5 9.83 -9.88 -13.15
C ASP A 5 10.98 -9.01 -12.69
N ASP A 6 11.64 -9.35 -11.59
CA ASP A 6 12.90 -8.70 -11.18
C ASP A 6 14.11 -9.24 -11.99
N PRO A 7 15.31 -8.63 -11.88
CA PRO A 7 16.51 -9.12 -12.57
C PRO A 7 16.96 -10.53 -12.17
N GLN A 8 16.50 -11.05 -11.03
CA GLN A 8 16.77 -12.39 -10.54
C GLN A 8 15.75 -13.42 -11.08
N GLY A 9 14.76 -12.97 -11.87
CA GLY A 9 13.71 -13.82 -12.43
C GLY A 9 12.57 -14.11 -11.46
N ARG A 10 12.47 -13.37 -10.36
CA ARG A 10 11.38 -13.52 -9.41
C ARG A 10 10.16 -12.73 -9.88
N HIS A 11 8.99 -13.33 -9.72
CA HIS A 11 7.72 -12.72 -10.10
C HIS A 11 7.18 -11.83 -8.97
N TRP A 12 6.90 -10.57 -9.29
CA TRP A 12 6.37 -9.57 -8.37
C TRP A 12 5.02 -9.05 -8.82
N GLN A 13 4.25 -8.59 -7.83
CA GLN A 13 2.98 -7.92 -8.02
C GLN A 13 3.05 -6.51 -7.43
N ALA A 14 2.62 -5.54 -8.22
CA ALA A 14 2.49 -4.13 -7.89
C ALA A 14 1.01 -3.78 -7.70
N ALA A 15 0.67 -3.28 -6.52
CA ALA A 15 -0.66 -2.84 -6.14
C ALA A 15 -0.63 -1.41 -5.61
N LEU A 16 -1.70 -0.66 -5.83
CA LEU A 16 -1.87 0.65 -5.25
C LEU A 16 -2.71 0.53 -3.97
N LEU A 17 -2.30 1.27 -2.95
CA LEU A 17 -3.00 1.39 -1.69
C LEU A 17 -3.25 2.87 -1.42
N GLU A 18 -4.53 3.24 -1.29
CA GLU A 18 -4.90 4.55 -0.78
C GLU A 18 -4.65 4.57 0.73
N ALA A 19 -3.65 5.36 1.14
CA ALA A 19 -3.28 5.55 2.53
C ALA A 19 -3.99 6.77 3.13
N SER A 20 -3.75 7.03 4.42
CA SER A 20 -4.34 8.18 5.09
C SER A 20 -3.88 9.50 4.49
N TYR A 21 -4.76 10.51 4.56
CA TYR A 21 -4.52 11.89 4.11
C TYR A 21 -4.29 12.04 2.60
N GLY A 22 -4.87 11.17 1.79
CA GLY A 22 -4.80 11.26 0.32
C GLY A 22 -3.47 10.77 -0.26
N ASN A 23 -2.57 10.26 0.57
CA ASN A 23 -1.34 9.63 0.09
C ASN A 23 -1.67 8.33 -0.63
N VAL A 24 -0.96 8.04 -1.72
CA VAL A 24 -1.03 6.76 -2.41
C VAL A 24 0.29 6.04 -2.26
N MET A 25 0.24 4.77 -1.89
CA MET A 25 1.41 3.91 -1.78
C MET A 25 1.39 2.86 -2.88
N LEU A 26 2.55 2.63 -3.47
CA LEU A 26 2.83 1.44 -4.25
C LEU A 26 3.28 0.33 -3.30
N VAL A 27 2.54 -0.78 -3.28
CA VAL A 27 2.85 -1.99 -2.51
C VAL A 27 3.33 -3.06 -3.47
N LEU A 28 4.47 -3.65 -3.15
CA LEU A 28 5.15 -4.65 -3.96
C LEU A 28 5.29 -5.93 -3.14
N SER A 29 4.81 -7.03 -3.68
CA SER A 29 4.90 -8.35 -3.05
C SER A 29 5.30 -9.41 -4.08
N PRO A 30 6.24 -10.31 -3.76
CA PRO A 30 6.56 -11.42 -4.63
C PRO A 30 5.44 -12.46 -4.60
N LEU A 31 5.22 -13.15 -5.73
CA LEU A 31 4.19 -14.19 -5.84
C LEU A 31 4.53 -15.45 -5.02
N ASP A 32 5.81 -15.66 -4.72
CA ASP A 32 6.35 -16.85 -4.05
C ASP A 32 6.88 -16.58 -2.64
N GLY A 33 6.62 -15.39 -2.07
CA GLY A 33 7.16 -14.98 -0.78
C GLY A 33 6.14 -14.27 0.11
N THR A 34 6.64 -13.77 1.25
CA THR A 34 5.83 -13.09 2.28
C THR A 34 6.31 -11.69 2.58
N GLU A 35 7.44 -11.29 2.02
CA GLU A 35 7.93 -9.92 2.11
C GLU A 35 7.01 -8.97 1.37
N VAL A 36 6.78 -7.83 2.00
CA VAL A 36 6.06 -6.72 1.40
C VAL A 36 6.96 -5.51 1.53
N VAL A 37 7.17 -4.83 0.42
CA VAL A 37 7.89 -3.56 0.39
C VAL A 37 6.97 -2.49 -0.19
N GLN A 38 7.24 -1.24 0.15
CA GLN A 38 6.39 -0.11 -0.16
C GLN A 38 7.20 1.08 -0.69
N HIS A 39 6.56 1.85 -1.56
CA HIS A 39 7.06 3.13 -2.04
C HIS A 39 5.94 4.16 -1.96
N LEU A 40 6.21 5.34 -1.38
CA LEU A 40 5.23 6.42 -1.35
C LEU A 40 5.23 7.10 -2.72
N LEU A 41 4.08 7.15 -3.38
CA LEU A 41 3.95 7.84 -4.66
C LEU A 41 3.77 9.34 -4.45
N GLY A 42 4.28 10.13 -5.39
CA GLY A 42 4.08 11.57 -5.44
C GLY A 42 2.74 11.99 -6.04
N SER A 43 1.89 11.03 -6.44
CA SER A 43 0.60 11.31 -7.06
C SER A 43 -0.42 11.83 -6.03
N ASP A 44 -1.23 12.81 -6.44
CA ASP A 44 -2.16 13.51 -5.54
C ASP A 44 -3.40 12.69 -5.18
N ASN A 45 -3.70 11.63 -5.94
CA ASN A 45 -4.84 10.75 -5.72
C ASN A 45 -4.64 9.40 -6.43
N LEU A 46 -5.52 8.44 -6.13
CA LEU A 46 -5.45 7.08 -6.66
C LEU A 46 -5.57 7.01 -8.19
N ALA A 47 -6.40 7.85 -8.81
CA ALA A 47 -6.58 7.82 -10.26
C ALA A 47 -5.31 8.27 -11.00
N ASP A 48 -4.63 9.30 -10.50
CA ASP A 48 -3.35 9.74 -11.07
C ASP A 48 -2.26 8.69 -10.87
N ALA A 49 -2.22 8.05 -9.70
CA ALA A 49 -1.30 6.94 -9.42
C ALA A 49 -1.54 5.72 -10.33
N GLU A 50 -2.80 5.40 -10.64
CA GLU A 50 -3.14 4.33 -11.58
C GLU A 50 -2.59 4.58 -12.97
N VAL A 51 -2.73 5.82 -13.46
CA VAL A 51 -2.19 6.23 -14.77
C VAL A 51 -0.65 6.20 -14.74
N GLU A 52 -0.03 6.72 -13.69
CA GLU A 52 1.42 6.74 -13.52
C GLU A 52 2.00 5.32 -13.55
N VAL A 53 1.45 4.41 -12.74
CA VAL A 53 1.91 3.01 -12.69
C VAL A 53 1.60 2.24 -13.96
N ALA A 54 0.47 2.52 -14.63
CA ALA A 54 0.14 1.89 -15.90
C ALA A 54 1.08 2.31 -17.04
N ALA A 55 1.65 3.51 -16.97
CA ALA A 55 2.62 4.02 -17.93
C ALA A 55 4.03 3.43 -17.73
N LEU A 56 4.32 2.82 -16.56
CA LEU A 56 5.63 2.21 -16.29
C LEU A 56 5.80 0.89 -17.03
N ASP A 57 6.99 0.74 -17.61
CA ASP A 57 7.48 -0.55 -18.06
C ASP A 57 8.09 -1.35 -16.89
N ASP A 58 8.55 -2.56 -17.17
CA ASP A 58 9.13 -3.42 -16.14
C ASP A 58 10.44 -2.86 -15.57
N ALA A 59 11.19 -2.08 -16.36
CA ALA A 59 12.40 -1.43 -15.88
C ALA A 59 12.07 -0.34 -14.85
N GLY A 60 11.02 0.45 -15.09
CA GLY A 60 10.50 1.44 -14.14
C GLY A 60 10.01 0.80 -12.84
N LEU A 61 9.28 -0.30 -12.91
CA LEU A 61 8.84 -1.03 -11.70
C LEU A 61 10.00 -1.62 -10.91
N ARG A 62 11.04 -2.13 -11.59
CA ARG A 62 12.27 -2.60 -10.93
C ARG A 62 13.02 -1.48 -10.22
N ALA A 63 13.05 -0.28 -10.80
CA ALA A 63 13.65 0.89 -10.16
C ALA A 63 12.91 1.24 -8.86
N LEU A 64 11.58 1.29 -8.90
CA LEU A 64 10.76 1.51 -7.70
C LEU A 64 10.94 0.41 -6.66
N LEU A 65 11.08 -0.85 -7.08
CA LEU A 65 11.36 -1.98 -6.20
C LEU A 65 12.72 -1.83 -5.49
N ALA A 66 13.74 -1.35 -6.19
CA ALA A 66 15.07 -1.15 -5.61
C ALA A 66 15.10 -0.03 -4.54
N GLU A 67 14.20 0.94 -4.65
CA GLU A 67 14.06 2.06 -3.71
C GLU A 67 12.99 1.80 -2.63
N ALA A 68 12.23 0.71 -2.74
CA ALA A 68 11.16 0.41 -1.83
C ALA A 68 11.68 0.08 -0.41
N LEU A 69 10.96 0.56 0.58
CA LEU A 69 11.25 0.28 1.98
C LEU A 69 10.46 -0.95 2.45
N PRO A 70 10.99 -1.76 3.37
CA PRO A 70 10.21 -2.81 4.01
C PRO A 70 8.91 -2.27 4.58
N TRP A 71 7.83 -3.02 4.43
CA TRP A 71 6.56 -2.68 5.07
C TRP A 71 6.72 -2.73 6.60
N ASP A 72 6.67 -1.56 7.23
CA ASP A 72 6.79 -1.46 8.69
C ASP A 72 5.43 -1.72 9.37
N HIS A 73 5.09 -3.01 9.45
CA HIS A 73 3.89 -3.46 10.14
C HIS A 73 3.93 -3.11 11.64
N SER A 74 5.11 -3.10 12.26
CA SER A 74 5.30 -2.78 13.67
C SER A 74 4.93 -1.35 14.00
N ALA A 75 5.36 -0.36 13.20
CA ALA A 75 5.01 1.03 13.43
C ALA A 75 3.51 1.30 13.25
N GLY A 76 2.85 0.60 12.32
CA GLY A 76 1.39 0.67 12.18
C GLY A 76 0.67 0.14 13.41
N VAL A 77 1.10 -1.01 13.92
CA VAL A 77 0.56 -1.63 15.13
C VAL A 77 0.85 -0.81 16.38
N GLU A 78 2.06 -0.29 16.55
CA GLU A 78 2.45 0.55 17.69
C GLU A 78 1.63 1.85 17.74
N ARG A 79 1.45 2.52 16.59
CA ARG A 79 0.57 3.70 16.49
C ARG A 79 -0.88 3.35 16.83
N ALA A 80 -1.39 2.23 16.34
CA ALA A 80 -2.72 1.75 16.69
C ALA A 80 -2.84 1.46 18.20
N GLN A 81 -1.84 0.83 18.81
CA GLN A 81 -1.82 0.58 20.26
C GLN A 81 -1.74 1.89 21.06
N ALA A 82 -0.98 2.88 20.59
CA ALA A 82 -0.89 4.19 21.24
C ALA A 82 -2.22 4.95 21.20
N VAL A 83 -2.99 4.81 20.11
CA VAL A 83 -4.27 5.49 19.93
C VAL A 83 -5.43 4.75 20.61
N TYR A 84 -5.44 3.41 20.56
CA TYR A 84 -6.57 2.58 20.99
C TYR A 84 -6.33 1.77 22.28
N GLY A 85 -5.11 1.80 22.82
CA GLY A 85 -4.70 1.07 24.01
C GLY A 85 -4.27 -0.39 23.74
N PRO A 86 -3.49 -1.01 24.66
CA PRO A 86 -3.06 -2.40 24.55
C PRO A 86 -4.26 -3.34 24.64
N GLY A 87 -4.45 -4.20 23.64
CA GLY A 87 -5.56 -5.16 23.56
C GLY A 87 -6.65 -4.82 22.52
N ALA A 88 -6.51 -3.71 21.78
CA ALA A 88 -7.34 -3.45 20.61
C ALA A 88 -7.14 -4.55 19.56
N LYS A 89 -8.16 -5.41 19.38
CA LYS A 89 -8.18 -6.35 18.25
C LYS A 89 -8.32 -5.51 16.96
N PRO A 90 -7.58 -5.81 15.87
CA PRO A 90 -7.89 -5.27 14.55
C PRO A 90 -9.24 -5.85 14.10
N GLY A 91 -10.31 -5.23 14.58
CA GLY A 91 -11.66 -5.76 14.51
C GLY A 91 -12.60 -4.70 13.98
N ALA A 92 -12.91 -4.83 12.69
CA ALA A 92 -13.98 -4.19 11.93
C ALA A 92 -14.00 -2.64 11.92
N PRO A 93 -14.29 -2.01 10.77
CA PRO A 93 -14.35 -0.56 10.67
C PRO A 93 -15.48 -0.02 11.58
N VAL A 94 -15.11 0.48 12.75
CA VAL A 94 -16.00 1.25 13.62
C VAL A 94 -15.99 2.70 13.17
N HIS A 95 -16.91 2.99 12.25
CA HIS A 95 -17.63 4.25 12.02
C HIS A 95 -17.82 4.53 10.53
N SER A 96 -18.82 3.87 9.95
CA SER A 96 -19.55 4.42 8.80
C SER A 96 -20.11 5.79 9.19
N PHE A 97 -19.48 6.86 8.74
CA PHE A 97 -19.96 8.25 8.81
C PHE A 97 -21.17 8.48 7.89
N ASN A 98 -22.20 7.64 7.97
CA ASN A 98 -23.44 7.82 7.22
C ASN A 98 -24.66 7.36 8.03
N GLN A 99 -24.89 7.99 9.19
CA GLN A 99 -26.26 8.13 9.68
C GLN A 99 -26.92 9.29 8.93
N ARG A 100 -27.52 8.99 7.78
CA ARG A 100 -28.58 9.86 7.25
C ARG A 100 -29.73 9.85 8.26
N LYS A 101 -29.92 10.99 8.93
CA LYS A 101 -31.19 11.31 9.61
C LYS A 101 -32.30 11.18 8.56
N ASN A 102 -33.26 10.30 8.81
CA ASN A 102 -34.56 10.38 8.15
C ASN A 102 -35.59 10.83 9.21
N PRO A 103 -36.53 11.72 8.83
CA PRO A 103 -37.47 12.39 9.73
C PRO A 103 -38.54 11.45 10.29
#